data_AF-A0A7Z9LYZ8-F1
#
_entry.id   AF-A0A7Z9LYZ8-F1
#
_cell.length_a   1.000
_cell.length_b   1.000
_cell.length_c   1.000
_cell.angle_alpha   90.00
_cell.angle_beta   90.00
_cell.angle_gamma   90.00
#
_symmetry.space_group_name_H-M   'P 1'
#
loop_
_entity.id
_entity.type
_entity.pdbx_description
1 polymer ?
#
loop_
_entity_poly.entity_id
_entity_poly.type
_entity_poly.pdbx_seq_one_letter_code
_entity_poly.pdbx_strand_id
1 'polypeptide(L)'
;MTETYILIPGRTSKQGVGISEGKFGETYQSETTCLQVASEDMTSCGLTDGDWVRLESEFGQIEVVVKAARKDELPSGLLFIPYGDLSSRLMGGDTHGTGMPTSKGFDVTMQPIASPS
;
A
#
# COMPACT_ATOMS: atom_id res chain seq x y z
N MET A 1 -18.23 4.05 4.09
CA MET A 1 -17.69 5.39 4.41
C MET A 1 -16.33 5.47 3.76
N THR A 2 -16.05 6.58 3.08
CA THR A 2 -14.79 6.79 2.36
C THR A 2 -13.89 7.59 3.30
N GLU A 3 -12.93 6.92 3.93
CA GLU A 3 -11.99 7.57 4.85
C GLU A 3 -10.71 7.95 4.09
N THR A 4 -10.10 9.07 4.47
CA THR A 4 -8.83 9.55 3.88
C THR A 4 -7.67 9.08 4.73
N TYR A 5 -6.65 8.55 4.08
CA TYR A 5 -5.45 8.00 4.70
C TYR A 5 -4.20 8.53 4.01
N ILE A 6 -3.06 8.48 4.71
CA ILE A 6 -1.76 8.81 4.13
C ILE A 6 -1.11 7.53 3.62
N LEU A 7 -0.95 7.41 2.29
CA LEU A 7 -0.28 6.29 1.66
C LEU A 7 1.22 6.57 1.51
N ILE A 8 2.04 5.78 2.19
CA ILE A 8 3.50 5.78 2.03
C ILE A 8 3.91 4.68 1.05
N PRO A 9 4.32 5.04 -0.17
CA PRO A 9 5.07 4.13 -1.03
C PRO A 9 6.50 3.96 -0.50
N GLY A 10 6.93 2.72 -0.28
CA GLY A 10 8.25 2.41 0.24
C GLY A 10 8.97 1.31 -0.55
N ARG A 11 10.31 1.40 -0.62
CA ARG A 11 11.12 0.29 -1.12
C ARG A 11 11.33 -0.66 0.05
N THR A 12 10.77 -1.85 -0.03
CA THR A 12 11.12 -2.90 0.92
C THR A 12 12.54 -3.37 0.60
N SER A 13 13.40 -3.53 1.61
CA SER A 13 14.80 -3.99 1.44
C SER A 13 14.90 -5.33 0.69
N LYS A 14 13.79 -6.09 0.62
CA LYS A 14 13.66 -7.33 -0.14
C LYS A 14 13.73 -7.13 -1.67
N GLN A 15 13.42 -5.95 -2.25
CA GLN A 15 13.55 -5.76 -3.72
C GLN A 15 14.99 -5.96 -4.24
N GLY A 16 16.01 -5.75 -3.40
CA GLY A 16 17.42 -5.89 -3.79
C GLY A 16 17.98 -7.31 -3.69
N VAL A 17 17.33 -8.22 -2.94
CA VAL A 17 17.90 -9.54 -2.60
C VAL A 17 17.37 -10.66 -3.50
N GLY A 18 16.27 -10.44 -4.23
CA GLY A 18 15.70 -11.42 -5.16
C GLY A 18 16.56 -11.74 -6.39
N ILE A 19 17.69 -11.04 -6.60
CA ILE A 19 18.62 -11.35 -7.70
C ILE A 19 19.61 -12.45 -7.29
N SER A 20 19.91 -12.62 -5.99
CA SER A 20 21.05 -13.44 -5.56
C SER A 20 20.71 -14.78 -4.92
N GLU A 21 19.52 -14.96 -4.33
CA GLU A 21 19.19 -16.20 -3.61
C GLU A 21 17.83 -16.75 -4.03
N GLY A 22 17.86 -17.91 -4.69
CA GLY A 22 16.80 -18.91 -4.69
C GLY A 22 15.39 -18.43 -5.04
N LYS A 23 15.02 -18.58 -6.32
CA LYS A 23 13.64 -18.90 -6.72
C LYS A 23 13.06 -19.91 -5.72
N PHE A 24 11.85 -19.70 -5.22
CA PHE A 24 11.02 -20.55 -4.33
C PHE A 24 10.73 -19.94 -2.96
N GLY A 25 9.73 -19.06 -2.95
CA GLY A 25 8.87 -18.88 -1.80
C GLY A 25 7.61 -18.16 -2.25
N GLU A 26 6.46 -18.84 -2.28
CA GLU A 26 5.13 -18.20 -2.47
C GLU A 26 4.90 -17.05 -1.48
N THR A 27 5.62 -17.07 -0.36
CA THR A 27 5.67 -16.01 0.64
C THR A 27 6.29 -14.70 0.12
N TYR A 28 7.13 -14.74 -0.92
CA TYR A 28 7.91 -13.60 -1.42
C TYR A 28 7.09 -12.62 -2.27
N GLN A 29 6.18 -13.10 -3.12
CA GLN A 29 5.38 -12.25 -4.00
C GLN A 29 4.16 -11.64 -3.29
N SER A 30 3.56 -12.38 -2.35
CA SER A 30 2.37 -11.92 -1.62
C SER A 30 2.68 -10.77 -0.65
N GLU A 31 3.90 -10.70 -0.09
CA GLU A 31 4.31 -9.58 0.77
C GLU A 31 4.57 -8.27 0.02
N THR A 32 4.87 -8.31 -1.28
CA THR A 32 5.23 -7.11 -2.08
C THR A 32 4.08 -6.50 -2.88
N THR A 33 2.89 -7.09 -2.86
CA THR A 33 1.77 -6.66 -3.73
C THR A 33 0.51 -6.30 -2.95
N CYS A 34 0.53 -6.43 -1.63
CA CYS A 34 -0.60 -6.10 -0.75
C CYS A 34 -0.40 -4.72 -0.10
N LEU A 35 -1.53 -4.07 0.19
CA LEU A 35 -1.60 -2.85 0.99
C LEU A 35 -1.54 -3.21 2.46
N GLN A 36 -0.53 -2.70 3.16
CA GLN A 36 -0.46 -2.86 4.61
C GLN A 36 -1.33 -1.80 5.28
N VAL A 37 -2.18 -2.27 6.19
CA VAL A 37 -3.14 -1.44 6.94
C VAL A 37 -2.97 -1.74 8.42
N ALA A 38 -3.02 -0.71 9.26
CA ALA A 38 -2.98 -0.90 10.71
C ALA A 38 -4.20 -1.72 11.16
N SER A 39 -4.01 -2.61 12.14
CA SER A 39 -5.10 -3.47 12.62
C SER A 39 -6.29 -2.67 13.19
N GLU A 40 -6.02 -1.47 13.71
CA GLU A 40 -7.05 -0.53 14.19
C GLU A 40 -7.93 0.01 13.07
N ASP A 41 -7.33 0.40 11.93
CA ASP A 41 -8.05 0.88 10.76
C ASP A 41 -8.83 -0.26 10.11
N MET A 42 -8.24 -1.46 10.03
CA MET A 42 -8.93 -2.66 9.55
C MET A 42 -10.19 -2.95 10.37
N THR A 43 -10.07 -2.89 11.70
CA THR A 43 -11.22 -3.11 12.60
C THR A 43 -12.28 -2.03 12.42
N SER A 44 -11.87 -0.77 12.24
CA SER A 44 -12.75 0.38 12.06
C SER A 44 -13.50 0.33 10.72
N CYS A 45 -12.84 -0.17 9.67
CA CYS A 45 -13.43 -0.36 8.34
C CYS A 45 -14.12 -1.72 8.15
N GLY A 46 -14.03 -2.64 9.11
CA GLY A 46 -14.57 -4.00 8.99
C GLY A 46 -13.84 -4.86 7.95
N LEU A 47 -12.53 -4.63 7.76
CA LEU A 47 -11.67 -5.34 6.81
C LEU A 47 -10.93 -6.50 7.48
N THR A 48 -10.65 -7.53 6.70
CA THR A 48 -9.84 -8.69 7.07
C THR A 48 -8.68 -8.91 6.09
N ASP A 49 -7.69 -9.72 6.50
CA ASP A 49 -6.58 -10.07 5.62
C ASP A 49 -7.11 -10.81 4.37
N GLY A 50 -6.77 -10.32 3.19
CA GLY A 50 -7.29 -10.87 1.92
C GLY A 50 -8.49 -10.13 1.34
N ASP A 51 -9.09 -9.17 2.07
CA ASP A 51 -10.14 -8.33 1.50
C ASP A 51 -9.60 -7.37 0.44
N TRP A 52 -10.44 -7.02 -0.52
CA TRP A 52 -10.10 -6.07 -1.56
C TRP A 52 -10.54 -4.66 -1.19
N VAL A 53 -9.65 -3.71 -1.46
CA VAL A 53 -9.97 -2.29 -1.35
C VAL A 53 -9.62 -1.58 -2.65
N ARG A 54 -10.41 -0.57 -2.98
CA ARG A 54 -10.07 0.44 -3.97
C ARG A 54 -9.41 1.62 -3.25
N LEU A 55 -8.21 1.97 -3.70
CA LEU A 55 -7.55 3.21 -3.33
C LEU A 55 -7.70 4.22 -4.45
N GLU A 56 -8.12 5.43 -4.11
CA GLU A 56 -8.24 6.53 -5.06
C GLU A 56 -7.42 7.73 -4.58
N SER A 57 -6.65 8.29 -5.50
CA SER A 57 -5.84 9.50 -5.36
C SER A 57 -6.29 10.53 -6.39
N GLU A 58 -5.76 11.75 -6.30
CA GLU A 58 -6.01 12.80 -7.31
C GLU A 58 -5.58 12.41 -8.74
N PHE A 59 -4.63 11.48 -8.88
CA PHE A 59 -4.06 11.08 -10.16
C PHE A 59 -4.71 9.84 -10.78
N GLY A 60 -5.37 9.03 -9.96
CA GLY A 60 -5.93 7.75 -10.39
C GLY A 60 -6.34 6.86 -9.23
N GLN A 61 -6.81 5.66 -9.60
CA GLN A 61 -7.30 4.65 -8.67
C GLN A 61 -6.64 3.30 -8.93
N ILE A 62 -6.49 2.51 -7.88
CA ILE A 62 -6.04 1.12 -7.95
C ILE A 62 -6.91 0.23 -7.07
N GLU A 63 -6.87 -1.06 -7.34
CA GLU A 63 -7.49 -2.08 -6.51
C GLU A 63 -6.40 -3.00 -5.98
N VAL A 64 -6.40 -3.23 -4.68
CA VAL A 64 -5.33 -3.94 -3.99
C VAL A 64 -5.89 -4.74 -2.82
N VAL A 65 -5.24 -5.87 -2.55
CA VAL A 65 -5.58 -6.72 -1.41
C VAL A 65 -5.01 -6.12 -0.14
N VAL A 66 -5.84 -6.04 0.90
CA VAL A 66 -5.47 -5.60 2.25
C VAL A 66 -4.73 -6.70 2.97
N LYS A 67 -3.67 -6.31 3.66
CA LYS A 67 -2.90 -7.13 4.55
C LYS A 67 -2.73 -6.43 5.90
N ALA A 68 -2.91 -7.16 6.98
CA ALA A 68 -2.65 -6.60 8.30
C ALA A 68 -1.15 -6.28 8.45
N ALA A 69 -0.84 -5.03 8.80
CA ALA A 69 0.50 -4.65 9.19
C ALA A 69 0.90 -5.34 10.49
N ARG A 70 2.20 -5.55 10.72
CA ARG A 70 2.67 -6.07 12.00
C ARG A 70 2.44 -5.03 13.09
N LYS A 71 2.14 -5.52 14.29
CA LYS A 71 1.98 -4.68 15.48
C LYS A 71 3.24 -3.83 15.68
N ASP A 72 3.06 -2.53 15.90
CA ASP A 72 4.11 -1.51 16.05
C ASP A 72 4.89 -1.15 14.77
N GLU A 73 4.52 -1.67 13.60
CA GLU A 73 5.20 -1.35 12.31
C GLU A 73 4.50 -0.22 11.54
N LEU A 74 3.18 -0.09 11.69
CA LEU A 74 2.36 0.90 10.97
C LEU A 74 1.32 1.53 11.91
N PRO A 75 1.33 2.85 12.12
CA PRO A 75 0.33 3.54 12.94
C PRO A 75 -1.01 3.68 12.21
N SER A 76 -2.11 3.83 12.96
CA SER A 76 -3.45 4.09 12.42
C SER A 76 -3.50 5.38 11.60
N GLY A 77 -4.31 5.41 10.54
CA GLY A 77 -4.41 6.53 9.59
C GLY A 77 -3.33 6.51 8.51
N LEU A 78 -2.46 5.51 8.54
CA LEU A 78 -1.29 5.40 7.68
C LEU A 78 -1.32 4.07 6.94
N LEU A 79 -1.14 4.14 5.62
CA LEU A 79 -1.12 2.99 4.72
C LEU A 79 0.27 2.82 4.15
N PHE A 80 0.70 1.58 3.94
CA PHE A 80 1.97 1.30 3.30
C PHE A 80 1.78 0.42 2.07
N ILE A 81 2.33 0.86 0.94
CA ILE A 81 2.37 0.06 -0.28
C ILE A 81 3.83 -0.07 -0.77
N PRO A 82 4.26 -1.27 -1.15
CA PRO A 82 5.56 -1.42 -1.80
C PRO A 82 5.59 -0.66 -3.14
N TYR A 83 6.72 -0.02 -3.45
CA TYR A 83 6.91 0.62 -4.76
C TYR A 83 6.75 -0.40 -5.89
N GLY A 84 5.86 -0.11 -6.85
CA GLY A 84 5.60 -0.94 -8.02
C GLY A 84 4.67 -0.26 -9.03
N ASP A 85 4.10 -1.04 -9.96
CA ASP A 85 3.13 -0.54 -10.94
C ASP A 85 1.91 0.10 -10.24
N LEU A 86 1.33 -0.58 -9.25
CA LEU A 86 0.18 -0.09 -8.48
C LEU A 86 0.43 1.28 -7.84
N SER A 87 1.52 1.43 -7.08
CA SER A 87 1.85 2.71 -6.45
C SER A 87 2.10 3.81 -7.48
N SER A 88 2.66 3.46 -8.64
CA SER A 88 2.96 4.42 -9.73
C SER A 88 1.69 5.00 -10.34
N ARG A 89 0.63 4.21 -10.46
CA ARG A 89 -0.70 4.67 -10.93
C ARG A 89 -1.35 5.69 -10.00
N LEU A 90 -1.01 5.64 -8.70
CA LEU A 90 -1.52 6.57 -7.69
C LEU A 90 -0.69 7.85 -7.55
N MET A 91 0.59 7.86 -7.93
CA MET A 91 1.48 9.02 -7.74
C MET A 91 1.44 10.03 -8.90
N GLY A 92 0.82 9.68 -10.03
CA GLY A 92 0.91 10.48 -11.25
C GLY A 92 2.35 10.55 -11.80
N GLY A 93 2.51 10.91 -13.07
CA GLY A 93 3.84 11.06 -13.70
C GLY A 93 4.64 12.28 -13.23
N ASP A 94 4.08 13.09 -12.33
CA ASP A 94 4.56 14.42 -11.98
C ASP A 94 5.24 14.39 -10.59
N THR A 95 6.51 14.01 -10.55
CA THR A 95 7.33 14.24 -9.36
C THR A 95 7.75 15.71 -9.35
N HIS A 96 6.86 16.59 -8.88
CA HIS A 96 7.12 18.02 -8.73
C HIS A 96 8.45 18.19 -7.98
N GLY A 97 9.47 18.65 -8.70
CA GLY A 97 10.87 18.70 -8.27
C GLY A 97 11.11 19.70 -7.15
N THR A 98 10.55 19.46 -5.96
CA THR A 98 10.75 20.26 -4.76
C THR A 98 11.75 19.53 -3.87
N GLY A 99 13.01 19.93 -3.96
CA GLY A 99 14.06 19.46 -3.08
C GLY A 99 13.83 19.92 -1.66
N MET A 100 13.22 19.09 -0.82
CA MET A 100 13.66 18.76 0.56
C MET A 100 12.72 17.72 1.22
N PRO A 101 13.22 16.85 2.12
CA PRO A 101 12.91 15.42 2.09
C PRO A 101 12.59 14.82 3.48
N THR A 102 11.39 14.28 3.68
CA THR A 102 11.09 13.38 4.80
C THR A 102 9.82 12.58 4.46
N SER A 103 9.90 11.26 4.30
CA SER A 103 8.72 10.37 4.37
C SER A 103 7.59 10.64 3.37
N LYS A 104 7.85 10.60 2.06
CA LYS A 104 6.88 10.88 0.98
C LYS A 104 5.66 9.93 1.00
N GLY A 105 4.64 10.26 1.81
CA GLY A 105 3.28 9.76 1.64
C GLY A 105 2.39 10.80 0.94
N PHE A 106 1.26 10.36 0.39
CA PHE A 106 0.24 11.22 -0.22
C PHE A 106 -1.15 10.77 0.20
N ASP A 107 -2.11 11.69 0.17
CA ASP A 107 -3.48 11.41 0.58
C ASP A 107 -4.18 10.49 -0.42
N VAL A 108 -4.81 9.45 0.09
CA VAL A 108 -5.67 8.53 -0.67
C VAL A 108 -6.95 8.28 0.09
N THR A 109 -8.00 7.98 -0.65
CA THR A 109 -9.22 7.45 -0.05
C THR A 109 -9.27 5.94 -0.20
N MET A 110 -9.71 5.25 0.86
CA MET A 110 -9.85 3.80 0.85
C MET A 110 -11.32 3.40 0.91
N GLN A 111 -11.71 2.49 0.01
CA GLN A 111 -13.06 1.94 -0.06
C GLN A 111 -13.03 0.41 -0.15
N PRO A 112 -13.72 -0.33 0.74
CA PRO A 112 -13.89 -1.77 0.58
C PRO A 112 -14.66 -2.13 -0.69
N ILE A 113 -14.19 -3.14 -1.41
CA ILE A 113 -14.85 -3.68 -2.61
C ILE A 113 -15.02 -5.20 -2.47
N ALA A 114 -16.11 -5.75 -3.04
CA ALA A 114 -16.37 -7.18 -2.96
C ALA A 114 -15.45 -8.01 -3.87
N SER A 115 -15.01 -7.45 -4.99
CA SER A 115 -14.14 -8.09 -5.98
C SER A 115 -13.47 -7.02 -6.86
N PRO A 116 -12.25 -7.26 -7.36
CA PRO A 116 -11.62 -6.38 -8.34
C PRO A 116 -12.43 -6.37 -9.66
N SER A 117 -12.38 -5.25 -10.37
CA SER A 117 -13.14 -5.00 -11.61
C SER A 117 -12.40 -5.46 -12.87
#